data_AF-A0A1F3BF44-F1
#
_entry.id   AF-A0A1F3BF44-F1
#
_cell.length_a   1.000
_cell.length_b   1.000
_cell.length_c   1.000
_cell.angle_alpha   90.00
_cell.angle_beta   90.00
_cell.angle_gamma   90.00
#
_symmetry.space_group_name_H-M   'P 1'
#
loop_
_entity.id
_entity.type
_entity.pdbx_description
1 polymer ?
#
loop_
_entity_poly.entity_id
_entity_poly.type
_entity_poly.pdbx_seq_one_letter_code
_entity_poly.pdbx_strand_id
1 'polypeptide(L)'
;MKTFLIFFITIFLFENTFAQNTKLDAIKYKHKVESYKKMKNTGKAFLIVGIPATIGGISLIIKGDRQINNAMNQPYTSTYNSNTGTFTTENNDDEFDKGSRNMMLGALMAYVGVPLTVLGAIFTPTGNRKSKQYQELLDNMSLGAYYFQDKKGFVLKYTF
;
A
#
# COMPACT_ATOMS: atom_id res chain seq x y z
N MET A 1 -46.58 31.63 -31.49
CA MET A 1 -46.68 31.10 -30.11
C MET A 1 -46.20 29.65 -29.96
N LYS A 2 -46.58 28.69 -30.82
CA LYS A 2 -46.17 27.27 -30.68
C LYS A 2 -44.64 27.02 -30.75
N THR A 3 -43.91 27.75 -31.60
CA THR A 3 -42.44 27.63 -31.74
C THR A 3 -41.66 28.08 -30.50
N PHE A 4 -42.16 29.08 -29.78
CA PHE A 4 -41.53 29.57 -28.54
C PHE A 4 -41.63 28.52 -27.41
N LEU A 5 -42.77 27.83 -27.30
CA LEU A 5 -42.99 26.80 -26.29
C LEU A 5 -42.05 25.60 -26.48
N ILE A 6 -41.84 25.16 -27.72
CA ILE A 6 -40.95 24.04 -28.08
C ILE A 6 -39.49 24.38 -27.74
N PHE A 7 -39.08 25.64 -27.97
CA PHE A 7 -37.74 26.12 -27.64
C PHE A 7 -37.48 26.09 -26.11
N PHE A 8 -38.44 26.50 -25.29
CA PHE A 8 -38.31 26.41 -23.84
C PHE A 8 -38.27 24.96 -23.32
N ILE A 9 -39.09 24.06 -23.88
CA ILE A 9 -39.11 22.65 -23.48
C ILE A 9 -37.77 21.97 -23.82
N THR A 10 -37.21 22.25 -25.00
CA THR A 10 -35.93 21.67 -25.42
C THR A 10 -34.76 22.18 -24.57
N ILE A 11 -34.74 23.47 -24.23
CA ILE A 11 -33.75 24.01 -23.28
C ILE A 11 -33.89 23.36 -21.90
N PHE A 12 -35.11 23.24 -21.39
CA PHE A 12 -35.36 22.66 -20.06
C PHE A 12 -34.98 21.17 -19.98
N LEU A 13 -35.24 20.40 -21.04
CA LEU A 13 -34.80 19.01 -21.14
C LEU A 13 -33.27 18.92 -21.23
N PHE A 14 -32.64 19.77 -22.04
CA PHE A 14 -31.19 19.79 -22.17
C PHE A 14 -30.50 20.14 -20.84
N GLU A 15 -31.00 21.14 -20.11
CA GLU A 15 -30.49 21.54 -18.80
C GLU A 15 -30.66 20.43 -17.75
N ASN A 16 -31.82 19.78 -17.69
CA ASN A 16 -32.04 18.66 -16.75
C ASN A 16 -31.11 17.48 -17.05
N THR A 17 -30.96 17.12 -18.33
CA THR A 17 -30.09 15.99 -18.72
C THR A 17 -28.62 16.31 -18.43
N PHE A 18 -28.18 17.55 -18.70
CA PHE A 18 -26.83 18.01 -18.40
C PHE A 18 -26.54 18.04 -16.89
N ALA A 19 -27.48 18.53 -16.08
CA ALA A 19 -27.37 18.59 -14.62
C ALA A 19 -27.36 17.18 -13.98
N GLN A 20 -28.12 16.22 -14.51
CA GLN A 20 -28.08 14.83 -14.04
C GLN A 20 -26.75 14.15 -14.40
N ASN A 21 -26.25 14.36 -15.63
CA ASN A 21 -24.98 13.76 -16.07
C ASN A 21 -23.78 14.30 -15.28
N THR A 22 -23.72 15.61 -15.00
CA THR A 22 -22.66 16.21 -14.17
C THR A 22 -22.69 15.71 -12.73
N LYS A 23 -23.88 15.53 -12.13
CA LYS A 23 -24.02 14.92 -10.80
C LYS A 23 -23.53 13.47 -10.78
N LEU A 24 -23.90 12.69 -11.81
CA LEU A 24 -23.49 11.29 -11.93
C LEU A 24 -21.96 11.17 -12.06
N ASP A 25 -21.34 12.04 -12.85
CA ASP A 25 -19.89 12.05 -13.04
C ASP A 25 -19.14 12.54 -11.80
N ALA A 26 -19.66 13.55 -11.09
CA ALA A 26 -19.10 13.97 -9.80
C ALA A 26 -19.12 12.84 -8.75
N ILE A 27 -20.20 12.04 -8.69
CA ILE A 27 -20.26 10.87 -7.80
C ILE A 27 -19.20 9.83 -8.19
N LYS A 28 -19.04 9.53 -9.48
CA LYS A 28 -18.01 8.60 -9.98
C LYS A 28 -16.60 9.07 -9.62
N TYR A 29 -16.29 10.36 -9.82
CA TYR A 29 -14.97 10.89 -9.52
C TYR A 29 -14.70 10.92 -8.02
N LYS A 30 -15.70 11.23 -7.18
CA LYS A 30 -15.57 11.14 -5.71
C LYS A 30 -15.24 9.72 -5.25
N HIS A 31 -15.92 8.71 -5.79
CA HIS A 31 -15.63 7.31 -5.50
C HIS A 31 -14.21 6.91 -5.94
N LYS A 32 -13.76 7.38 -7.10
CA LYS A 32 -12.38 7.17 -7.58
C LYS A 32 -11.36 7.81 -6.64
N VAL A 33 -11.56 9.06 -6.21
CA VAL A 33 -10.67 9.73 -5.24
C VAL A 33 -10.55 8.91 -3.95
N GLU A 34 -11.67 8.44 -3.40
CA GLU A 34 -11.66 7.62 -2.19
C GLU A 34 -10.90 6.30 -2.40
N SER A 35 -11.14 5.63 -3.53
CA SER A 35 -10.45 4.38 -3.88
C SER A 35 -8.93 4.58 -4.00
N TYR A 36 -8.48 5.67 -4.63
CA TYR A 36 -7.05 5.97 -4.73
C TYR A 36 -6.43 6.45 -3.41
N LYS A 37 -7.20 7.11 -2.53
CA LYS A 37 -6.77 7.39 -1.15
C LYS A 37 -6.59 6.10 -0.34
N LYS A 38 -7.52 5.13 -0.47
CA LYS A 38 -7.37 3.79 0.13
C LYS A 38 -6.11 3.11 -0.40
N MET A 39 -5.90 3.08 -1.73
CA MET A 39 -4.69 2.52 -2.34
C MET A 39 -3.40 3.16 -1.82
N LYS A 40 -3.36 4.49 -1.68
CA LYS A 40 -2.21 5.22 -1.10
C LYS A 40 -1.94 4.76 0.34
N ASN A 41 -2.99 4.64 1.16
CA ASN A 41 -2.88 4.24 2.56
C ASN A 41 -2.46 2.77 2.70
N THR A 42 -3.01 1.89 1.87
CA THR A 42 -2.58 0.48 1.76
C THR A 42 -1.10 0.39 1.37
N GLY A 43 -0.65 1.19 0.39
CA GLY A 43 0.76 1.25 0.02
C GLY A 43 1.67 1.69 1.18
N LYS A 44 1.23 2.67 1.98
CA LYS A 44 1.97 3.08 3.19
C LYS A 44 2.02 1.97 4.23
N ALA A 45 0.91 1.27 4.47
CA ALA A 45 0.86 0.15 5.40
C ALA A 45 1.82 -0.97 4.95
N PHE A 46 1.87 -1.26 3.65
CA PHE A 46 2.80 -2.23 3.08
C PHE A 46 4.26 -1.81 3.24
N LEU A 47 4.60 -0.53 3.12
CA LEU A 47 5.95 -0.05 3.41
C LEU A 47 6.29 -0.17 4.91
N ILE A 48 5.35 0.19 5.79
CA ILE A 48 5.54 0.14 7.25
C ILE A 48 5.81 -1.29 7.72
N VAL A 49 5.16 -2.29 7.14
CA VAL A 49 5.36 -3.71 7.51
C VAL A 49 6.49 -4.34 6.69
N GLY A 50 6.56 -4.04 5.40
CA GLY A 50 7.50 -4.65 4.46
C GLY A 50 8.95 -4.28 4.75
N ILE A 51 9.25 -3.02 5.07
CA ILE A 51 10.63 -2.57 5.33
C ILE A 51 11.21 -3.27 6.56
N PRO A 52 10.56 -3.27 7.75
CA PRO A 52 11.07 -4.00 8.91
C PRO A 52 11.15 -5.51 8.67
N ALA A 53 10.18 -6.12 7.98
CA ALA A 53 10.23 -7.54 7.64
C ALA A 53 11.42 -7.87 6.73
N THR A 54 11.70 -7.03 5.74
CA THR A 54 12.84 -7.22 4.83
C THR A 54 14.17 -7.07 5.56
N ILE A 55 14.34 -5.96 6.30
CA ILE A 55 15.59 -5.67 7.03
C ILE A 55 15.82 -6.71 8.14
N GLY A 56 14.78 -7.02 8.92
CA GLY A 56 14.82 -8.05 9.95
C GLY A 56 15.11 -9.41 9.37
N GLY A 57 14.51 -9.76 8.24
CA GLY A 57 14.74 -11.01 7.53
C GLY A 57 16.18 -11.19 7.08
N ILE A 58 16.74 -10.18 6.39
CA ILE A 58 18.15 -10.17 5.97
C ILE A 58 19.08 -10.25 7.19
N SER A 59 18.76 -9.53 8.26
CA SER A 59 19.57 -9.55 9.50
C SER A 59 19.60 -10.93 10.15
N LEU A 60 18.48 -11.66 10.13
CA LEU A 60 18.40 -13.03 10.64
C LEU A 60 19.15 -14.03 9.76
N ILE A 61 19.13 -13.85 8.43
CA ILE A 61 19.94 -14.65 7.51
C ILE A 61 21.43 -14.48 7.82
N ILE A 62 21.92 -13.25 7.95
CA ILE A 62 23.33 -12.96 8.25
C ILE A 62 23.73 -13.53 9.62
N LYS A 63 22.87 -13.38 10.63
CA LYS A 63 23.12 -13.96 11.96
C LYS A 63 23.15 -15.48 11.92
N GLY A 64 22.22 -16.09 11.17
CA GLY A 64 22.13 -17.54 11.05
C GLY A 64 23.33 -18.13 10.31
N ASP A 65 23.77 -17.50 9.22
CA ASP A 65 24.98 -17.89 8.48
C ASP A 65 26.23 -17.85 9.38
N ARG A 66 26.38 -16.79 10.18
CA ARG A 66 27.48 -16.69 11.15
C ARG A 66 27.45 -17.81 12.20
N GLN A 67 26.26 -18.17 12.69
CA GLN A 67 26.10 -19.27 13.66
C GLN A 67 26.45 -20.63 13.06
N ILE A 68 25.99 -20.91 11.83
CA ILE A 68 26.34 -22.14 11.12
C ILE A 68 27.86 -22.20 10.87
N ASN A 69 28.45 -21.11 10.39
CA ASN A 69 29.89 -21.05 10.12
C ASN A 69 30.72 -21.21 11.40
N ASN A 70 30.27 -20.67 12.53
CA ASN A 70 30.94 -20.90 13.81
C ASN A 70 30.83 -22.37 14.24
N ALA A 71 29.64 -22.97 14.16
CA ALA A 71 29.40 -24.36 14.53
C ALA A 71 30.25 -25.34 13.69
N MET A 72 30.37 -25.08 12.39
CA MET A 72 31.12 -25.94 11.45
C MET A 72 32.64 -25.82 11.59
N ASN A 73 33.16 -24.66 12.03
CA ASN A 73 34.61 -24.41 12.12
C ASN A 73 35.20 -24.69 13.50
N GLN A 74 34.38 -25.08 14.49
CA GLN A 74 34.85 -25.47 15.81
C GLN A 74 35.33 -26.93 15.79
N PRO A 75 36.58 -27.22 16.18
CA PRO A 75 37.06 -28.60 16.29
C PRO A 75 36.29 -29.34 17.38
N TYR A 76 35.90 -30.59 17.13
CA TYR A 76 35.31 -31.45 18.15
C TYR A 76 36.27 -31.58 19.34
N THR A 77 35.88 -31.00 20.48
CA THR A 77 36.62 -31.12 21.74
C THR A 77 36.12 -32.32 22.51
N SER A 78 36.86 -33.42 22.42
CA SER A 78 36.68 -34.56 23.32
C SER A 78 37.55 -34.38 24.56
N THR A 79 36.91 -34.23 25.71
CA THR A 79 37.60 -34.18 27.00
C THR A 79 37.52 -35.55 27.66
N TYR A 80 38.67 -36.14 27.97
CA TYR A 80 38.74 -37.36 28.77
C TYR A 80 38.69 -36.99 30.26
N ASN A 81 37.70 -37.49 30.97
CA ASN A 81 37.64 -37.35 32.42
C ASN A 81 38.29 -38.57 33.11
N SER A 82 39.47 -38.36 33.70
CA SER A 82 40.23 -39.42 34.39
C SER A 82 39.53 -40.00 35.62
N ASN A 83 38.60 -39.27 36.23
CA ASN A 83 37.93 -39.68 37.46
C ASN A 83 36.76 -40.65 37.19
N THR A 84 36.13 -40.53 36.02
CA THR A 84 34.98 -41.36 35.62
C THR A 84 35.31 -42.33 34.49
N GLY A 85 36.48 -42.19 33.85
CA GLY A 85 36.89 -43.02 32.70
C GLY A 85 36.08 -42.74 31.43
N THR A 86 35.33 -41.64 31.38
CA THR A 86 34.42 -41.31 30.28
C THR A 86 34.99 -40.22 29.39
N PHE A 87 34.75 -40.34 28.08
CA PHE A 87 34.92 -39.24 27.14
C PHE A 87 33.62 -38.43 27.05
N THR A 88 33.71 -37.13 27.26
CA THR A 88 32.64 -36.18 26.91
C THR A 88 33.03 -35.46 25.64
N THR A 89 32.16 -35.54 24.64
CA THR A 89 32.28 -34.78 23.38
C THR A 89 31.27 -33.64 23.43
N GLU A 90 31.75 -32.41 23.30
CA GLU A 90 30.88 -31.24 23.18
C GLU A 90 30.52 -31.07 21.70
N ASN A 91 29.27 -31.32 21.34
CA ASN A 91 28.78 -31.15 19.98
C ASN A 91 28.19 -29.75 19.80
N ASN A 92 28.51 -29.09 18.69
CA ASN A 92 27.98 -27.77 18.36
C ASN A 92 26.61 -27.81 17.64
N ASP A 93 25.90 -28.95 17.74
CA ASP A 93 24.63 -29.20 17.04
C ASP A 93 23.58 -28.12 17.40
N ASP A 94 23.57 -27.67 18.65
CA ASP A 94 22.68 -26.60 19.14
C ASP A 94 22.89 -25.25 18.44
N GLU A 95 24.14 -24.91 18.09
CA GLU A 95 24.47 -23.65 17.44
C GLU A 95 24.14 -23.71 15.95
N PHE A 96 24.37 -24.87 15.32
CA PHE A 96 23.97 -25.15 13.96
C PHE A 96 22.44 -25.07 13.78
N ASP A 97 21.68 -25.70 14.66
CA ASP A 97 20.21 -25.69 14.61
C ASP A 97 19.63 -24.28 14.81
N LYS A 98 20.20 -23.49 15.73
CA LYS A 98 19.82 -22.08 15.92
C LYS A 98 20.12 -21.26 14.67
N GLY A 99 21.29 -21.47 14.05
CA GLY A 99 21.69 -20.79 12.82
C GLY A 99 20.75 -21.10 11.66
N SER A 100 20.45 -22.38 11.46
CA SER A 100 19.51 -22.86 10.44
C SER A 100 18.10 -22.27 10.61
N ARG A 101 17.58 -22.26 11.84
CA ARG A 101 16.28 -21.63 12.15
C ARG A 101 16.27 -20.13 11.88
N ASN A 102 17.34 -19.43 12.22
CA ASN A 102 17.47 -17.99 11.96
C ASN A 102 17.53 -17.70 10.46
N MET A 103 18.26 -18.50 9.68
CA MET A 103 18.28 -18.38 8.22
C MET A 103 16.90 -18.65 7.62
N MET A 104 16.21 -19.70 8.06
CA MET A 104 14.87 -20.04 7.56
C MET A 104 13.85 -18.94 7.89
N LEU A 105 13.81 -18.48 9.14
CA LEU A 105 12.92 -17.39 9.55
C LEU A 105 13.25 -16.10 8.80
N GLY A 106 14.54 -15.82 8.62
CA GLY A 106 15.01 -14.67 7.87
C GLY A 106 14.61 -14.70 6.40
N ALA A 107 14.73 -15.87 5.75
CA ALA A 107 14.30 -16.09 4.37
C ALA A 107 12.79 -15.92 4.22
N LEU A 108 11.99 -16.45 5.17
CA LEU A 108 10.54 -16.27 5.16
C LEU A 108 10.14 -14.79 5.30
N MET A 109 10.78 -14.07 6.23
CA MET A 109 10.54 -12.64 6.42
C MET A 109 10.94 -11.81 5.20
N ALA A 110 12.05 -12.16 4.52
CA ALA A 110 12.45 -11.51 3.27
C ALA A 110 11.48 -11.83 2.12
N TYR A 111 11.03 -13.09 2.02
CA TYR A 111 10.09 -13.54 0.98
C TYR A 111 8.76 -12.79 1.04
N VAL A 112 8.27 -12.46 2.25
CA VAL A 112 7.04 -11.67 2.43
C VAL A 112 7.34 -10.16 2.40
N GLY A 113 8.45 -9.74 3.02
CA GLY A 113 8.82 -8.33 3.18
C GLY A 113 9.16 -7.63 1.88
N VAL A 114 9.90 -8.28 0.96
CA VAL A 114 10.32 -7.68 -0.31
C VAL A 114 9.10 -7.36 -1.20
N PRO A 115 8.17 -8.30 -1.47
CA PRO A 115 6.97 -7.99 -2.24
C PRO A 115 6.11 -6.89 -1.61
N LEU A 116 5.94 -6.89 -0.29
CA LEU A 116 5.20 -5.83 0.40
C LEU A 116 5.88 -4.46 0.22
N THR A 117 7.20 -4.40 0.35
CA THR A 117 7.96 -3.17 0.14
C THR A 117 7.82 -2.66 -1.29
N VAL A 118 7.91 -3.55 -2.29
CA VAL A 118 7.74 -3.22 -3.71
C VAL A 118 6.32 -2.74 -4.00
N LEU A 119 5.29 -3.47 -3.55
CA LEU A 119 3.89 -3.06 -3.72
C LEU A 119 3.60 -1.73 -3.03
N GLY A 120 4.15 -1.52 -1.83
CA GLY A 120 4.06 -0.27 -1.11
C GLY A 120 4.66 0.90 -1.88
N ALA A 121 5.86 0.71 -2.43
CA ALA A 121 6.55 1.70 -3.25
C ALA A 121 5.80 2.04 -4.55
N ILE A 122 5.00 1.12 -5.09
CA ILE A 122 4.17 1.36 -6.29
C ILE A 122 2.84 2.03 -5.91
N PHE A 123 2.14 1.54 -4.89
CA PHE A 123 0.79 1.95 -4.53
C PHE A 123 0.74 3.36 -3.93
N THR A 124 1.71 3.74 -3.11
CA THR A 124 1.76 5.07 -2.49
C THR A 124 1.84 6.22 -3.50
N PRO A 125 2.82 6.27 -4.42
CA PRO A 125 2.92 7.35 -5.40
C PRO A 125 1.78 7.30 -6.43
N THR A 126 1.38 6.10 -6.88
CA THR A 126 0.30 5.93 -7.85
C THR A 126 -1.04 6.41 -7.26
N GLY A 127 -1.33 6.02 -6.01
CA GLY A 127 -2.54 6.45 -5.30
C GLY A 127 -2.56 7.95 -5.08
N ASN A 128 -1.42 8.55 -4.67
CA ASN A 128 -1.32 9.98 -4.49
C ASN A 128 -1.53 10.77 -5.80
N ARG A 129 -0.90 10.33 -6.89
CA ARG A 129 -1.01 10.97 -8.21
C ARG A 129 -2.45 10.89 -8.74
N LYS A 130 -3.05 9.70 -8.72
CA LYS A 130 -4.43 9.50 -9.21
C LYS A 130 -5.46 10.20 -8.32
N SER A 131 -5.31 10.15 -6.99
CA SER A 131 -6.23 10.88 -6.10
C SER A 131 -6.20 12.37 -6.37
N LYS A 132 -5.00 12.96 -6.56
CA LYS A 132 -4.86 14.39 -6.86
C LYS A 132 -5.48 14.74 -8.22
N GLN A 133 -5.20 13.94 -9.25
CA GLN A 133 -5.78 14.13 -10.58
C GLN A 133 -7.33 14.15 -10.56
N TYR A 134 -7.96 13.19 -9.87
CA TYR A 134 -9.42 13.15 -9.79
C TYR A 134 -10.02 14.19 -8.84
N GLN A 135 -9.26 14.62 -7.83
CA GLN A 135 -9.64 15.76 -6.98
C GLN A 135 -9.66 17.05 -7.81
N GLU A 136 -8.62 17.31 -8.62
CA GLU A 136 -8.57 18.48 -9.51
C GLU A 136 -9.72 18.46 -10.55
N LEU A 137 -10.07 17.29 -11.09
CA LEU A 137 -11.23 17.16 -11.98
C LEU A 137 -12.54 17.50 -11.25
N LEU A 138 -12.74 16.99 -10.03
CA LEU A 138 -13.90 17.33 -9.20
C LEU A 138 -13.98 18.83 -8.91
N ASP A 139 -12.86 19.42 -8.53
CA ASP A 139 -12.77 20.84 -8.19
C ASP A 139 -13.12 21.71 -9.41
N ASN A 140 -12.60 21.34 -10.59
CA ASN A 140 -12.94 22.00 -11.86
C ASN A 140 -14.43 21.82 -12.26
N MET A 141 -15.04 20.68 -11.97
CA MET A 141 -16.48 20.46 -12.19
C MET A 141 -17.33 21.32 -11.26
N SER A 142 -16.90 21.50 -10.00
CA SER A 142 -17.57 22.40 -9.07
C SER A 142 -17.50 23.86 -9.56
N LEU A 143 -16.30 24.32 -9.97
CA LEU A 143 -16.08 25.67 -10.51
C LEU A 143 -16.86 25.91 -11.80
N GLY A 144 -16.94 24.92 -12.69
CA GLY A 144 -17.75 24.98 -13.90
C GLY A 144 -19.25 25.09 -13.61
N ALA A 145 -19.75 24.34 -12.62
CA ALA A 145 -21.14 24.45 -12.18
C ALA A 145 -21.45 25.84 -11.59
N TYR A 146 -20.51 26.43 -10.82
CA TYR A 146 -20.62 27.82 -10.34
C TYR A 146 -20.63 28.84 -11.50
N TYR A 147 -19.78 28.66 -12.52
CA TYR A 147 -19.70 29.57 -13.67
C TYR A 147 -20.97 29.55 -14.56
N PHE A 148 -21.65 28.41 -14.65
CA PHE A 148 -22.95 28.32 -15.32
C PHE A 148 -24.09 28.90 -14.46
N GLN A 149 -23.94 28.93 -13.13
CA GLN A 149 -24.89 29.59 -12.21
C GLN A 149 -24.82 31.12 -12.30
N ASP A 150 -23.63 31.71 -12.42
CA ASP A 150 -23.48 33.18 -12.47
C ASP A 150 -23.87 33.79 -13.83
N LYS A 151 -23.77 33.04 -14.94
CA LYS A 151 -24.17 33.54 -16.28
C LYS A 151 -25.66 33.43 -16.57
N LYS A 152 -26.41 32.69 -15.75
CA LYS A 152 -27.86 32.56 -15.87
C LYS A 152 -28.46 32.92 -14.52
N GLY A 153 -28.75 34.21 -14.32
CA GLY A 153 -29.57 34.65 -13.21
C GLY A 153 -30.79 33.72 -13.08
N PHE A 154 -30.85 33.04 -11.92
CA PHE A 154 -31.93 32.25 -11.30
C PHE A 154 -31.36 30.99 -10.59
N VAL A 155 -30.75 31.26 -9.43
CA VAL A 155 -30.86 30.56 -8.13
C VAL A 155 -30.93 29.02 -8.12
N LEU A 156 -29.93 28.40 -7.47
CA LEU A 156 -30.14 27.64 -6.22
C LEU A 156 -28.81 27.41 -5.48
N LYS A 157 -28.60 28.21 -4.44
CA LYS A 157 -27.65 27.98 -3.36
C LYS A 157 -27.88 26.59 -2.77
N TYR A 158 -26.83 25.80 -2.66
CA TYR A 158 -26.67 24.84 -1.57
C TYR A 158 -25.23 24.97 -1.05
N THR A 159 -25.05 25.88 -0.10
CA THR A 159 -23.99 25.78 0.90
C THR A 159 -24.35 24.63 1.84
N PHE A 160 -23.35 23.83 2.24
CA PHE A 160 -23.48 22.69 3.15
C PHE A 160 -24.24 23.02 4.44
#